data_AF-A0A520QHD8-F1
#
_entry.id   AF-A0A520QHD8-F1
#
_cell.length_a   1.000
_cell.length_b   1.000
_cell.length_c   1.000
_cell.angle_alpha   90.00
_cell.angle_beta   90.00
_cell.angle_gamma   90.00
#
_symmetry.space_group_name_H-M   'P 1'
#
loop_
_entity.id
_entity.type
_entity.pdbx_description
1 polymer ?
#
loop_
_entity_poly.entity_id
_entity_poly.type
_entity_poly.pdbx_seq_one_letter_code
_entity_poly.pdbx_strand_id
1 'polypeptide(L)'
;MQTRPLSFCAALCALALCLAACEAGVAAPVRRDSGVATSDDGATPPPPPRTDAGPPPPPRDSGPPRPGDADNDGLPDADEVARGTDPSNPDSDGDGVEDGVEVLAGTDPTDASSTIAPTDFYVVLPYEDPAQQRELDFSARLGRGDIFFLVDTTGSMGAAINNVRSSLSSTIVPAVTEAIADVVMGVGDFRDFPVDPYGDSGDWAFQVRQPMTSDVASVQSALNGLRAGGGNDGPEAAVEGLFEAVGGSCASGFGAACFREASHPIVVVVTDAEMHNGPSGANAYSGLSARTWSEMTSALNAQSVKVVGAAVDPISFGLPFPLPNAARPHLEELARATGSRAASGSLTVYDAPGGSVSTAVVDGIIDLVGATTQDITSAQRDDASDEVDATRFIQAVTPIRATRATTFDATTFYGVAGGTTVTFQVTFQNDFLPQQTFVQIFQAFIDVLDTASGTVVDTRNVYIVVPAIGGVLI
;
A
#
# COMPACT_ATOMS: atom_id res chain seq x y z
N MET A 1 53.06 19.13 9.39
CA MET A 1 54.27 18.56 8.76
C MET A 1 54.96 17.69 9.80
N GLN A 2 55.33 16.43 9.56
CA GLN A 2 55.30 15.61 8.34
C GLN A 2 54.99 14.12 8.68
N THR A 3 54.38 13.42 7.72
CA THR A 3 54.43 11.95 7.48
C THR A 3 54.29 10.95 8.66
N ARG A 4 53.14 10.25 8.71
CA ARG A 4 53.02 8.85 9.18
C ARG A 4 52.01 8.08 8.31
N PRO A 5 52.39 6.97 7.66
CA PRO A 5 51.45 6.09 6.97
C PRO A 5 51.00 4.88 7.83
N LEU A 6 49.83 4.38 7.44
CA LEU A 6 49.09 3.16 7.81
C LEU A 6 49.92 1.88 8.09
N SER A 7 49.40 0.96 8.94
CA SER A 7 48.80 -0.34 8.52
C SER A 7 48.73 -1.42 9.63
N PHE A 8 47.96 -2.51 9.38
CA PHE A 8 47.83 -3.81 10.09
C PHE A 8 47.14 -3.82 11.47
N CYS A 9 46.37 -4.85 11.88
CA CYS A 9 46.21 -6.26 11.41
C CYS A 9 44.78 -6.56 10.86
N ALA A 10 44.50 -7.56 10.00
CA ALA A 10 45.04 -8.91 9.72
C ALA A 10 44.50 -10.06 10.62
N ALA A 11 44.28 -11.25 10.02
CA ALA A 11 43.48 -12.37 10.57
C ALA A 11 44.07 -13.77 10.22
N LEU A 12 43.37 -14.86 10.64
CA LEU A 12 43.69 -16.31 10.50
C LEU A 12 44.89 -16.80 11.36
N CYS A 13 45.04 -18.08 11.78
CA CYS A 13 44.40 -19.37 11.43
C CYS A 13 44.55 -20.46 12.55
N ALA A 14 44.07 -21.69 12.28
CA ALA A 14 44.44 -23.00 12.90
C ALA A 14 43.77 -23.38 14.27
N LEU A 15 43.51 -24.67 14.64
CA LEU A 15 43.79 -25.98 13.99
C LEU A 15 42.80 -27.14 14.39
N ALA A 16 42.38 -27.95 13.39
CA ALA A 16 42.04 -29.41 13.34
C ALA A 16 41.37 -30.28 14.47
N LEU A 17 40.31 -31.01 14.06
CA LEU A 17 39.95 -32.45 14.24
C LEU A 17 39.84 -33.13 15.65
N CYS A 18 38.75 -33.89 15.92
CA CYS A 18 38.64 -35.38 15.77
C CYS A 18 37.48 -36.07 16.58
N LEU A 19 36.64 -36.82 15.85
CA LEU A 19 35.96 -38.11 16.13
C LEU A 19 35.39 -38.58 17.52
N ALA A 20 34.17 -39.14 17.38
CA ALA A 20 33.71 -40.47 17.86
C ALA A 20 33.01 -40.66 19.25
N ALA A 21 31.78 -41.18 19.12
CA ALA A 21 30.79 -41.66 20.09
C ALA A 21 31.20 -42.73 21.12
N CYS A 22 30.32 -42.92 22.12
CA CYS A 22 30.09 -44.21 22.80
C CYS A 22 28.62 -44.28 23.30
N GLU A 23 28.10 -45.49 23.57
CA GLU A 23 26.68 -45.80 23.85
C GLU A 23 26.40 -46.23 25.32
N ALA A 24 25.11 -46.34 25.70
CA ALA A 24 24.43 -47.62 26.02
C ALA A 24 23.55 -47.71 27.30
N GLY A 25 22.32 -48.25 27.11
CA GLY A 25 21.58 -49.09 28.08
C GLY A 25 20.61 -48.41 29.06
N VAL A 26 19.68 -49.11 29.76
CA VAL A 26 19.21 -50.53 29.76
C VAL A 26 18.02 -50.59 30.78
N ALA A 27 16.92 -51.36 30.70
CA ALA A 27 16.27 -52.20 29.67
C ALA A 27 14.77 -52.49 30.05
N ALA A 28 14.06 -53.36 29.30
CA ALA A 28 12.68 -53.83 29.58
C ALA A 28 12.61 -54.93 30.68
N PRO A 29 11.48 -55.66 30.96
CA PRO A 29 11.01 -56.76 30.07
C PRO A 29 9.53 -57.30 30.19
N VAL A 30 9.16 -58.27 29.31
CA VAL A 30 8.26 -59.46 29.55
C VAL A 30 6.72 -59.28 29.67
N ARG A 31 5.80 -60.17 29.22
CA ARG A 31 5.67 -61.16 28.09
C ARG A 31 4.23 -61.78 28.09
N ARG A 32 3.66 -62.04 26.89
CA ARG A 32 2.75 -63.18 26.51
C ARG A 32 1.39 -63.32 27.26
N ASP A 33 0.41 -64.16 26.86
CA ASP A 33 0.32 -65.18 25.79
C ASP A 33 -1.07 -65.22 25.10
N SER A 34 -1.33 -66.27 24.31
CA SER A 34 -2.39 -66.45 23.31
C SER A 34 -3.67 -67.14 23.85
N GLY A 35 -4.83 -66.94 23.20
CA GLY A 35 -6.09 -67.66 23.51
C GLY A 35 -7.19 -67.48 22.44
N VAL A 36 -8.12 -68.44 22.29
CA VAL A 36 -9.10 -68.53 21.18
C VAL A 36 -10.49 -69.04 21.64
N ALA A 37 -11.57 -68.44 21.10
CA ALA A 37 -13.00 -68.81 21.18
C ALA A 37 -13.64 -68.80 22.59
N THR A 38 -14.90 -68.39 22.84
CA THR A 38 -16.19 -68.85 22.25
C THR A 38 -17.35 -67.84 22.50
N SER A 39 -18.54 -68.13 21.96
CA SER A 39 -19.90 -67.57 22.22
C SER A 39 -20.21 -66.97 23.62
N ASP A 40 -21.08 -65.95 23.71
CA ASP A 40 -22.57 -66.09 23.85
C ASP A 40 -23.26 -64.69 23.93
N ASP A 41 -24.60 -64.64 23.94
CA ASP A 41 -25.42 -63.40 23.97
C ASP A 41 -25.43 -62.66 25.33
N GLY A 42 -25.53 -61.32 25.30
CA GLY A 42 -25.68 -60.49 26.50
C GLY A 42 -25.94 -59.00 26.25
N ALA A 43 -27.20 -58.56 26.34
CA ALA A 43 -27.60 -57.18 26.05
C ALA A 43 -27.34 -56.19 27.21
N THR A 44 -27.00 -54.94 26.86
CA THR A 44 -26.93 -53.78 27.76
C THR A 44 -27.72 -52.59 27.17
N PRO A 45 -28.23 -51.65 28.00
CA PRO A 45 -29.23 -50.66 27.56
C PRO A 45 -28.63 -49.49 26.76
N PRO A 46 -29.42 -48.82 25.90
CA PRO A 46 -28.96 -47.70 25.08
C PRO A 46 -28.69 -46.42 25.91
N PRO A 47 -27.78 -45.55 25.44
CA PRO A 47 -27.58 -44.21 26.02
C PRO A 47 -28.78 -43.28 25.76
N PRO A 48 -28.95 -42.19 26.55
CA PRO A 48 -30.02 -41.23 26.35
C PRO A 48 -29.87 -40.45 25.03
N PRO A 49 -30.98 -39.96 24.44
CA PRO A 49 -30.94 -39.22 23.19
C PRO A 49 -30.24 -37.88 23.35
N ARG A 50 -29.36 -37.55 22.39
CA ARG A 50 -28.99 -36.16 22.10
C ARG A 50 -29.97 -35.64 21.06
N THR A 51 -30.57 -34.48 21.32
CA THR A 51 -31.34 -33.75 20.30
C THR A 51 -30.40 -32.79 19.55
N ASP A 52 -30.80 -32.43 18.33
CA ASP A 52 -30.35 -31.24 17.59
C ASP A 52 -28.81 -31.18 17.37
N ALA A 53 -28.26 -31.97 16.45
CA ALA A 53 -28.39 -31.81 14.99
C ALA A 53 -28.00 -30.40 14.51
N GLY A 54 -26.81 -30.30 13.91
CA GLY A 54 -26.43 -29.13 13.09
C GLY A 54 -27.26 -29.06 11.80
N PRO A 55 -27.00 -28.09 10.91
CA PRO A 55 -27.63 -28.10 9.59
C PRO A 55 -27.37 -29.45 8.90
N PRO A 56 -28.34 -29.98 8.14
CA PRO A 56 -28.08 -31.17 7.34
C PRO A 56 -26.90 -30.88 6.41
N PRO A 57 -26.05 -31.88 6.09
CA PRO A 57 -25.13 -31.72 4.97
C PRO A 57 -25.93 -31.32 3.72
N PRO A 58 -25.37 -30.51 2.82
CA PRO A 58 -26.03 -30.20 1.56
C PRO A 58 -26.43 -31.51 0.85
N PRO A 59 -27.48 -31.50 0.02
CA PRO A 59 -27.91 -32.71 -0.68
C PRO A 59 -26.70 -33.37 -1.34
N ARG A 60 -26.54 -34.69 -1.13
CA ARG A 60 -25.68 -35.50 -2.00
C ARG A 60 -26.41 -35.63 -3.34
N ASP A 61 -26.46 -34.54 -4.08
CA ASP A 61 -27.01 -34.52 -5.42
C ASP A 61 -26.02 -35.23 -6.33
N SER A 62 -26.19 -36.55 -6.44
CA SER A 62 -25.58 -37.36 -7.48
C SER A 62 -26.25 -37.03 -8.81
N GLY A 63 -26.11 -35.77 -9.24
CA GLY A 63 -26.47 -35.31 -10.56
C GLY A 63 -25.67 -36.08 -11.61
N PRO A 64 -26.14 -36.09 -12.87
CA PRO A 64 -25.29 -36.56 -13.96
C PRO A 64 -24.00 -35.71 -14.00
N PRO A 65 -22.91 -36.20 -14.64
CA PRO A 65 -21.89 -35.27 -15.13
C PRO A 65 -22.59 -34.19 -15.97
N ARG A 66 -22.05 -32.96 -15.95
CA ARG A 66 -22.64 -31.82 -16.68
C ARG A 66 -22.91 -32.23 -18.14
N PRO A 67 -24.18 -32.22 -18.62
CA PRO A 67 -24.48 -32.79 -19.93
C PRO A 67 -24.04 -31.88 -21.09
N GLY A 68 -22.81 -32.06 -21.53
CA GLY A 68 -22.12 -31.18 -22.50
C GLY A 68 -21.07 -30.34 -21.78
N ASP A 69 -20.09 -31.04 -21.21
CA ASP A 69 -18.90 -30.58 -20.49
C ASP A 69 -18.00 -31.84 -20.47
N ALA A 70 -17.20 -32.02 -21.54
CA ALA A 70 -16.78 -33.35 -22.01
C ALA A 70 -15.43 -33.84 -21.47
N ASP A 71 -14.50 -32.95 -21.14
CA ASP A 71 -13.24 -33.24 -20.44
C ASP A 71 -13.31 -32.94 -18.93
N ASN A 72 -14.27 -32.09 -18.52
CA ASN A 72 -14.56 -31.70 -17.13
C ASN A 72 -13.61 -30.64 -16.56
N ASP A 73 -13.29 -29.61 -17.34
CA ASP A 73 -12.65 -28.37 -16.88
C ASP A 73 -13.63 -27.41 -16.16
N GLY A 74 -14.92 -27.48 -16.47
CA GLY A 74 -15.96 -26.58 -15.96
C GLY A 74 -16.51 -25.56 -16.98
N LEU A 75 -16.15 -25.65 -18.26
CA LEU A 75 -16.70 -24.92 -19.39
C LEU A 75 -17.59 -25.87 -20.24
N PRO A 76 -18.82 -25.50 -20.63
CA PRO A 76 -19.66 -26.42 -21.42
C PRO A 76 -19.28 -26.50 -22.90
N ASP A 77 -19.37 -27.69 -23.53
CA ASP A 77 -19.10 -27.96 -24.97
C ASP A 77 -19.65 -26.88 -25.93
N ALA A 78 -20.81 -26.30 -25.58
CA ALA A 78 -21.52 -25.34 -26.40
C ALA A 78 -20.99 -23.90 -26.29
N ASP A 79 -20.43 -23.53 -25.13
CA ASP A 79 -19.77 -22.25 -24.90
C ASP A 79 -18.32 -22.30 -25.39
N GLU A 80 -17.66 -23.45 -25.23
CA GLU A 80 -16.38 -23.79 -25.83
C GLU A 80 -16.36 -23.61 -27.35
N VAL A 81 -17.25 -24.31 -28.07
CA VAL A 81 -17.40 -24.19 -29.54
C VAL A 81 -17.79 -22.77 -29.98
N ALA A 82 -18.35 -21.96 -29.08
CA ALA A 82 -18.62 -20.54 -29.32
C ALA A 82 -17.41 -19.63 -29.09
N ARG A 83 -16.41 -20.05 -28.31
CA ARG A 83 -15.15 -19.35 -28.01
C ARG A 83 -14.04 -19.74 -28.98
N GLY A 84 -13.90 -21.03 -29.29
CA GLY A 84 -12.88 -21.58 -30.19
C GLY A 84 -11.97 -22.65 -29.57
N THR A 85 -12.26 -23.08 -28.35
CA THR A 85 -11.57 -24.16 -27.60
C THR A 85 -11.90 -25.56 -28.16
N ASP A 86 -11.26 -26.61 -27.66
CA ASP A 86 -11.50 -28.02 -28.04
C ASP A 86 -12.21 -28.79 -26.91
N PRO A 87 -13.51 -29.17 -27.08
CA PRO A 87 -14.33 -29.95 -26.11
C PRO A 87 -13.88 -31.40 -25.85
N SER A 88 -12.58 -31.60 -25.70
CA SER A 88 -11.92 -32.84 -25.32
C SER A 88 -10.52 -32.63 -24.75
N ASN A 89 -10.16 -31.38 -24.43
CA ASN A 89 -8.85 -30.94 -23.98
C ASN A 89 -8.97 -29.69 -23.06
N PRO A 90 -8.89 -29.86 -21.73
CA PRO A 90 -9.31 -28.86 -20.74
C PRO A 90 -8.38 -27.63 -20.58
N ASP A 91 -7.34 -27.53 -21.41
CA ASP A 91 -6.34 -26.45 -21.51
C ASP A 91 -6.02 -26.32 -23.00
N SER A 92 -6.79 -25.48 -23.71
CA SER A 92 -6.88 -25.48 -25.18
C SER A 92 -5.64 -24.97 -25.91
N ASP A 93 -4.83 -24.13 -25.28
CA ASP A 93 -3.59 -23.61 -25.87
C ASP A 93 -2.28 -24.12 -25.22
N GLY A 94 -2.37 -24.76 -24.06
CA GLY A 94 -1.29 -25.53 -23.42
C GLY A 94 -0.44 -24.72 -22.44
N ASP A 95 -1.04 -23.76 -21.74
CA ASP A 95 -0.38 -22.85 -20.80
C ASP A 95 -0.30 -23.40 -19.36
N GLY A 96 -1.24 -24.29 -18.98
CA GLY A 96 -1.35 -24.88 -17.64
C GLY A 96 -2.48 -24.34 -16.76
N VAL A 97 -3.38 -23.51 -17.29
CA VAL A 97 -4.67 -23.11 -16.68
C VAL A 97 -5.82 -23.81 -17.43
N GLU A 98 -6.93 -24.07 -16.74
CA GLU A 98 -8.12 -24.71 -17.33
C GLU A 98 -9.03 -23.67 -18.02
N ASP A 99 -9.57 -23.98 -19.20
CA ASP A 99 -10.32 -23.02 -20.05
C ASP A 99 -11.48 -22.34 -19.29
N GLY A 100 -12.19 -23.07 -18.42
CA GLY A 100 -13.26 -22.57 -17.56
C GLY A 100 -12.77 -21.65 -16.43
N VAL A 101 -11.54 -21.83 -15.96
CA VAL A 101 -10.87 -20.93 -15.00
C VAL A 101 -10.49 -19.63 -15.70
N GLU A 102 -9.99 -19.71 -16.92
CA GLU A 102 -9.69 -18.56 -17.77
C GLU A 102 -10.93 -17.74 -18.10
N VAL A 103 -12.02 -18.42 -18.49
CA VAL A 103 -13.32 -17.79 -18.73
C VAL A 103 -13.88 -17.08 -17.48
N LEU A 104 -13.60 -17.60 -16.28
CA LEU A 104 -13.94 -16.96 -15.01
C LEU A 104 -13.01 -15.78 -14.66
N ALA A 105 -11.72 -15.89 -14.99
CA ALA A 105 -10.75 -14.81 -14.85
C ALA A 105 -10.95 -13.65 -15.85
N GLY A 106 -11.66 -13.91 -16.94
CA GLY A 106 -11.90 -12.95 -18.03
C GLY A 106 -10.80 -12.92 -19.09
N THR A 107 -10.03 -14.00 -19.21
CA THR A 107 -8.94 -14.19 -20.18
C THR A 107 -9.43 -14.91 -21.47
N ASP A 108 -8.51 -15.21 -22.39
CA ASP A 108 -8.79 -15.80 -23.71
C ASP A 108 -8.08 -17.17 -23.84
N PRO A 109 -8.79 -18.30 -23.63
CA PRO A 109 -8.22 -19.67 -23.65
C PRO A 109 -7.89 -20.17 -25.06
N THR A 110 -7.44 -19.27 -25.93
CA THR A 110 -6.92 -19.57 -27.27
C THR A 110 -5.60 -18.81 -27.57
N ASP A 111 -5.05 -18.10 -26.57
CA ASP A 111 -3.78 -17.38 -26.60
C ASP A 111 -3.01 -17.57 -25.28
N ALA A 112 -2.05 -18.51 -25.27
CA ALA A 112 -1.14 -18.84 -24.16
C ALA A 112 -0.24 -17.68 -23.64
N SER A 113 -0.49 -16.44 -24.08
CA SER A 113 0.08 -15.22 -23.51
C SER A 113 -0.95 -14.36 -22.73
N SER A 114 -2.21 -14.77 -22.73
CA SER A 114 -3.37 -14.14 -22.08
C SER A 114 -3.75 -14.80 -20.74
N THR A 115 -2.83 -15.48 -20.06
CA THR A 115 -3.10 -16.21 -18.81
C THR A 115 -3.50 -15.35 -17.60
N ILE A 116 -3.92 -16.00 -16.51
CA ILE A 116 -4.21 -15.37 -15.22
C ILE A 116 -3.01 -14.56 -14.69
N ALA A 117 -3.25 -13.51 -13.90
CA ALA A 117 -2.17 -12.68 -13.40
C ALA A 117 -1.17 -13.51 -12.54
N PRO A 118 0.16 -13.50 -12.82
CA PRO A 118 1.15 -14.32 -12.08
C PRO A 118 1.32 -13.99 -10.58
N THR A 119 0.52 -13.07 -10.06
CA THR A 119 0.41 -12.70 -8.64
C THR A 119 -0.79 -13.33 -7.95
N ASP A 120 -1.79 -13.79 -8.70
CA ASP A 120 -3.01 -14.45 -8.22
C ASP A 120 -2.78 -15.95 -7.99
N PHE A 121 -3.77 -16.61 -7.39
CA PHE A 121 -3.70 -18.02 -7.06
C PHE A 121 -4.65 -18.86 -7.93
N TYR A 122 -4.09 -19.87 -8.58
CA TYR A 122 -4.83 -21.02 -9.10
C TYR A 122 -4.56 -22.23 -8.19
N VAL A 123 -5.61 -22.84 -7.63
CA VAL A 123 -5.50 -23.97 -6.70
C VAL A 123 -6.55 -25.06 -6.95
N VAL A 124 -6.07 -26.23 -7.36
CA VAL A 124 -6.83 -27.49 -7.40
C VAL A 124 -6.90 -28.09 -5.99
N LEU A 125 -8.11 -28.23 -5.42
CA LEU A 125 -8.36 -28.69 -4.04
C LEU A 125 -9.35 -29.87 -3.98
N PRO A 126 -8.86 -31.12 -4.12
CA PRO A 126 -9.66 -32.32 -3.86
C PRO A 126 -10.15 -32.35 -2.41
N TYR A 127 -11.26 -33.05 -2.16
CA TYR A 127 -11.89 -33.10 -0.84
C TYR A 127 -11.12 -33.99 0.14
N GLU A 128 -10.93 -33.51 1.37
CA GLU A 128 -10.11 -34.13 2.44
C GLU A 128 -8.59 -34.27 2.13
N ASP A 129 -8.12 -33.75 1.00
CA ASP A 129 -6.70 -33.82 0.61
C ASP A 129 -5.82 -32.88 1.46
N PRO A 130 -4.48 -33.10 1.52
CA PRO A 130 -3.59 -32.32 2.37
C PRO A 130 -3.57 -30.82 2.04
N ALA A 131 -3.57 -29.98 3.07
CA ALA A 131 -3.51 -28.53 2.92
C ALA A 131 -2.32 -28.07 2.07
N GLN A 132 -2.58 -27.27 1.04
CA GLN A 132 -1.57 -26.69 0.17
C GLN A 132 -1.13 -25.33 0.70
N GLN A 133 0.18 -25.07 0.65
CA GLN A 133 0.73 -23.77 0.99
C GLN A 133 1.24 -23.05 -0.26
N ARG A 134 1.02 -21.73 -0.30
CA ARG A 134 1.56 -20.79 -1.29
C ARG A 134 2.00 -19.51 -0.58
N GLU A 135 2.78 -18.68 -1.25
CA GLU A 135 3.25 -17.40 -0.72
C GLU A 135 2.60 -16.25 -1.47
N LEU A 136 2.05 -15.28 -0.74
CA LEU A 136 1.55 -14.00 -1.27
C LEU A 136 2.63 -12.96 -1.02
N ASP A 137 3.44 -12.67 -2.04
CA ASP A 137 4.35 -11.53 -2.05
C ASP A 137 3.63 -10.26 -2.54
N PHE A 138 3.77 -9.17 -1.79
CA PHE A 138 3.19 -7.86 -2.09
C PHE A 138 4.12 -6.72 -1.69
N SER A 139 4.29 -5.72 -2.55
CA SER A 139 5.11 -4.53 -2.28
C SER A 139 4.27 -3.37 -1.74
N ALA A 140 4.43 -3.09 -0.44
CA ALA A 140 3.61 -2.16 0.32
C ALA A 140 3.52 -0.75 -0.29
N ARG A 141 2.30 -0.36 -0.64
CA ARG A 141 1.90 1.03 -0.96
C ARG A 141 1.38 1.71 0.30
N LEU A 142 1.48 3.04 0.36
CA LEU A 142 0.83 3.80 1.43
C LEU A 142 -0.69 3.67 1.31
N GLY A 143 -1.41 3.44 2.42
CA GLY A 143 -2.85 3.21 2.44
C GLY A 143 -3.63 4.45 2.00
N ARG A 144 -3.87 5.36 2.95
CA ARG A 144 -4.62 6.60 2.75
C ARG A 144 -3.66 7.80 2.82
N GLY A 145 -3.46 8.52 1.72
CA GLY A 145 -2.56 9.68 1.64
C GLY A 145 -3.29 10.96 1.24
N ASP A 146 -2.97 12.08 1.90
CA ASP A 146 -3.68 13.34 1.70
C ASP A 146 -2.66 14.46 1.44
N ILE A 147 -2.60 14.95 0.19
CA ILE A 147 -1.51 15.81 -0.28
C ILE A 147 -2.00 17.25 -0.52
N PHE A 148 -1.52 18.18 0.30
CA PHE A 148 -1.85 19.60 0.17
C PHE A 148 -0.69 20.36 -0.48
N PHE A 149 -0.92 20.90 -1.68
CA PHE A 149 0.01 21.82 -2.33
C PHE A 149 -0.16 23.21 -1.72
N LEU A 150 0.81 23.64 -0.92
CA LEU A 150 0.91 24.99 -0.35
C LEU A 150 1.93 25.78 -1.17
N VAL A 151 1.43 26.57 -2.12
CA VAL A 151 2.24 27.19 -3.18
C VAL A 151 2.39 28.68 -2.90
N ASP A 152 3.63 29.15 -2.86
CA ASP A 152 3.94 30.58 -2.85
C ASP A 152 3.52 31.22 -4.19
N THR A 153 2.88 32.38 -4.11
CA THR A 153 2.35 33.11 -5.27
C THR A 153 2.83 34.53 -5.43
N THR A 154 3.97 34.91 -4.82
CA THR A 154 4.56 36.24 -5.06
C THR A 154 5.30 36.33 -6.40
N GLY A 155 5.88 37.49 -6.68
CA GLY A 155 6.33 37.85 -8.04
C GLY A 155 7.38 36.93 -8.68
N SER A 156 8.21 36.25 -7.87
CA SER A 156 9.25 35.31 -8.30
C SER A 156 8.69 34.01 -8.89
N MET A 157 7.63 33.49 -8.29
CA MET A 157 7.16 32.11 -8.43
C MET A 157 6.53 31.76 -9.79
N GLY A 158 6.45 32.71 -10.72
CA GLY A 158 5.78 32.54 -12.02
C GLY A 158 6.28 31.35 -12.85
N ALA A 159 7.57 31.02 -12.79
CA ALA A 159 8.11 29.84 -13.48
C ALA A 159 7.65 28.53 -12.80
N ALA A 160 7.86 28.44 -11.48
CA ALA A 160 7.49 27.29 -10.66
C ALA A 160 6.00 26.93 -10.77
N ILE A 161 5.12 27.92 -10.63
CA ILE A 161 3.67 27.72 -10.75
C ILE A 161 3.28 27.23 -12.16
N ASN A 162 3.94 27.73 -13.21
CA ASN A 162 3.71 27.24 -14.58
C ASN A 162 4.13 25.77 -14.74
N ASN A 163 5.27 25.37 -14.16
CA ASN A 163 5.74 23.98 -14.20
C ASN A 163 4.76 23.04 -13.46
N VAL A 164 4.39 23.35 -12.22
CA VAL A 164 3.45 22.53 -11.41
C VAL A 164 2.09 22.36 -12.11
N ARG A 165 1.54 23.42 -12.74
CA ARG A 165 0.32 23.31 -13.57
C ARG A 165 0.47 22.34 -14.74
N SER A 166 1.62 22.36 -15.42
CA SER A 166 1.86 21.56 -16.63
C SER A 166 2.14 20.07 -16.35
N SER A 167 2.47 19.73 -15.10
CA SER A 167 2.95 18.41 -14.70
C SER A 167 1.98 17.62 -13.81
N LEU A 168 0.90 18.23 -13.30
CA LEU A 168 0.01 17.56 -12.35
C LEU A 168 -0.53 16.24 -12.93
N SER A 169 -1.29 16.32 -14.03
CA SER A 169 -1.94 15.16 -14.64
C SER A 169 -1.00 14.20 -15.38
N SER A 170 0.18 14.68 -15.81
CA SER A 170 1.12 13.94 -16.66
C SER A 170 2.31 13.33 -15.91
N THR A 171 2.53 13.70 -14.64
CA THR A 171 3.75 13.33 -13.91
C THR A 171 3.50 13.17 -12.41
N ILE A 172 2.91 14.17 -11.76
CA ILE A 172 2.72 14.15 -10.30
C ILE A 172 1.65 13.12 -9.92
N VAL A 173 0.46 13.21 -10.50
CA VAL A 173 -0.65 12.29 -10.18
C VAL A 173 -0.29 10.84 -10.48
N PRO A 174 0.21 10.46 -11.68
CA PRO A 174 0.57 9.07 -11.97
C PRO A 174 1.53 8.45 -10.94
N ALA A 175 2.65 9.12 -10.64
CA ALA A 175 3.65 8.60 -9.68
C ALA A 175 3.10 8.49 -8.24
N VAL A 176 2.28 9.47 -7.83
CA VAL A 176 1.62 9.43 -6.51
C VAL A 176 0.58 8.30 -6.44
N THR A 177 -0.20 8.08 -7.51
CA THR A 177 -1.16 6.96 -7.63
C THR A 177 -0.51 5.60 -7.86
N GLU A 178 0.82 5.54 -7.97
CA GLU A 178 1.60 4.29 -7.95
C GLU A 178 2.05 3.97 -6.51
N ALA A 179 2.44 4.98 -5.73
CA ALA A 179 2.96 4.82 -4.37
C ALA A 179 1.90 4.83 -3.25
N ILE A 180 0.73 5.41 -3.49
CA ILE A 180 -0.37 5.56 -2.52
C ILE A 180 -1.64 4.91 -3.10
N ALA A 181 -2.36 4.10 -2.32
CA ALA A 181 -3.57 3.41 -2.77
C ALA A 181 -4.79 4.35 -2.87
N ASP A 182 -5.14 5.05 -1.79
CA ASP A 182 -6.23 6.03 -1.77
C ASP A 182 -5.67 7.44 -1.53
N VAL A 183 -5.47 8.19 -2.62
CA VAL A 183 -4.98 9.58 -2.57
C VAL A 183 -6.08 10.62 -2.81
N VAL A 184 -6.06 11.68 -2.00
CA VAL A 184 -6.74 12.96 -2.29
C VAL A 184 -5.72 14.09 -2.33
N MET A 185 -6.06 15.14 -3.06
CA MET A 185 -5.22 16.32 -3.22
C MET A 185 -6.01 17.61 -2.96
N GLY A 186 -5.32 18.59 -2.40
CA GLY A 186 -5.82 19.95 -2.18
C GLY A 186 -4.79 20.99 -2.58
N VAL A 187 -5.25 22.23 -2.74
CA VAL A 187 -4.42 23.38 -3.16
C VAL A 187 -4.73 24.57 -2.28
N GLY A 188 -3.68 25.20 -1.77
CA GLY A 188 -3.73 26.53 -1.16
C GLY A 188 -2.48 27.32 -1.53
N ASP A 189 -2.51 28.60 -1.22
CA ASP A 189 -1.44 29.53 -1.55
C ASP A 189 -1.29 30.63 -0.52
N PHE A 190 -0.08 31.16 -0.46
CA PHE A 190 0.30 32.26 0.40
C PHE A 190 1.09 33.32 -0.38
N ARG A 191 1.22 34.46 0.29
CA ARG A 191 2.05 35.64 0.00
C ARG A 191 2.39 36.22 1.37
N ASP A 192 2.23 37.53 1.56
CA ASP A 192 2.18 38.16 2.88
C ASP A 192 0.78 38.66 3.31
N PHE A 193 0.65 39.11 4.56
CA PHE A 193 -0.46 39.91 5.02
C PHE A 193 -0.57 41.22 4.21
N PRO A 194 -1.77 41.70 3.86
CA PRO A 194 -1.97 42.93 3.09
C PRO A 194 -1.77 44.19 3.95
N VAL A 195 -0.56 44.38 4.49
CA VAL A 195 -0.16 45.44 5.42
C VAL A 195 1.27 45.89 5.13
N ASP A 196 1.45 47.17 4.79
CA ASP A 196 2.76 47.83 4.68
C ASP A 196 3.57 47.70 6.00
N PRO A 197 4.86 47.30 5.94
CA PRO A 197 5.72 47.18 4.76
C PRO A 197 5.71 45.81 4.05
N TYR A 198 4.99 44.80 4.56
CA TYR A 198 5.21 43.40 4.20
C TYR A 198 4.53 43.00 2.87
N GLY A 199 3.21 43.15 2.81
CA GLY A 199 2.40 42.77 1.65
C GLY A 199 1.56 43.90 1.09
N ASP A 200 1.23 43.77 -0.19
CA ASP A 200 0.46 44.75 -0.93
C ASP A 200 -1.03 44.67 -0.55
N SER A 201 -1.81 45.72 -0.80
CA SER A 201 -3.23 45.78 -0.39
C SER A 201 -4.17 44.71 -1.03
N GLY A 202 -3.64 43.90 -1.94
CA GLY A 202 -4.32 42.77 -2.57
C GLY A 202 -3.80 41.39 -2.17
N ASP A 203 -2.85 41.30 -1.22
CA ASP A 203 -2.20 40.03 -0.81
C ASP A 203 -2.96 39.30 0.32
N TRP A 204 -2.48 38.10 0.64
CA TRP A 204 -3.05 37.21 1.64
C TRP A 204 -1.99 36.30 2.27
N ALA A 205 -2.00 36.21 3.60
CA ALA A 205 -1.12 35.29 4.31
C ALA A 205 -1.47 33.80 4.05
N PHE A 206 -2.74 33.50 3.74
CA PHE A 206 -3.18 32.19 3.29
C PHE A 206 -4.54 32.25 2.59
N GLN A 207 -4.71 31.47 1.51
CA GLN A 207 -6.01 31.14 0.91
C GLN A 207 -6.05 29.66 0.52
N VAL A 208 -7.19 28.99 0.77
CA VAL A 208 -7.48 27.66 0.22
C VAL A 208 -8.16 27.84 -1.15
N ARG A 209 -7.64 27.18 -2.18
CA ARG A 209 -8.23 27.15 -3.53
C ARG A 209 -9.08 25.90 -3.75
N GLN A 210 -8.64 24.79 -3.18
CA GLN A 210 -9.29 23.49 -3.27
C GLN A 210 -9.02 22.71 -1.98
N PRO A 211 -10.04 22.49 -1.12
CA PRO A 211 -9.95 21.49 -0.05
C PRO A 211 -9.75 20.08 -0.64
N MET A 212 -9.30 19.11 0.16
CA MET A 212 -9.03 17.75 -0.30
C MET A 212 -10.17 17.16 -1.17
N THR A 213 -9.80 16.65 -2.34
CA THR A 213 -10.70 15.95 -3.26
C THR A 213 -9.95 14.87 -4.03
N SER A 214 -10.65 13.83 -4.46
CA SER A 214 -10.16 12.85 -5.44
C SER A 214 -10.37 13.33 -6.89
N ASP A 215 -11.13 14.41 -7.12
CA ASP A 215 -11.28 15.00 -8.45
C ASP A 215 -10.05 15.81 -8.87
N VAL A 216 -9.15 15.14 -9.60
CA VAL A 216 -7.96 15.71 -10.24
C VAL A 216 -8.30 16.90 -11.15
N ALA A 217 -9.50 16.96 -11.75
CA ALA A 217 -9.88 18.09 -12.61
C ALA A 217 -10.11 19.38 -11.80
N SER A 218 -10.73 19.28 -10.62
CA SER A 218 -10.86 20.40 -9.67
C SER A 218 -9.50 20.85 -9.12
N VAL A 219 -8.61 19.92 -8.77
CA VAL A 219 -7.22 20.23 -8.34
C VAL A 219 -6.44 20.95 -9.44
N GLN A 220 -6.51 20.45 -10.68
CA GLN A 220 -5.91 21.10 -11.85
C GLN A 220 -6.50 22.50 -12.10
N SER A 221 -7.82 22.67 -11.92
CA SER A 221 -8.51 23.95 -12.05
C SER A 221 -8.01 24.97 -11.02
N ALA A 222 -7.81 24.56 -9.77
CA ALA A 222 -7.27 25.39 -8.71
C ALA A 222 -5.82 25.85 -8.99
N LEU A 223 -4.92 24.93 -9.39
CA LEU A 223 -3.56 25.29 -9.84
C LEU A 223 -3.60 26.25 -11.05
N ASN A 224 -4.51 26.03 -11.99
CA ASN A 224 -4.76 26.92 -13.13
C ASN A 224 -5.33 28.29 -12.72
N GLY A 225 -5.85 28.42 -11.50
CA GLY A 225 -6.32 29.67 -10.89
C GLY A 225 -5.21 30.54 -10.30
N LEU A 226 -4.19 29.94 -9.66
CA LEU A 226 -3.06 30.65 -9.01
C LEU A 226 -2.41 31.70 -9.91
N ARG A 227 -1.92 32.83 -9.37
CA ARG A 227 -1.20 33.86 -10.14
C ARG A 227 -0.03 34.45 -9.34
N ALA A 228 1.14 34.49 -9.95
CA ALA A 228 2.32 35.18 -9.39
C ALA A 228 2.09 36.70 -9.32
N GLY A 229 2.46 37.34 -8.22
CA GLY A 229 2.38 38.78 -7.98
C GLY A 229 2.18 39.10 -6.49
N GLY A 230 2.37 40.35 -6.08
CA GLY A 230 2.43 40.67 -4.65
C GLY A 230 3.79 40.34 -4.03
N GLY A 231 3.88 40.54 -2.71
CA GLY A 231 5.14 40.58 -1.94
C GLY A 231 5.82 41.95 -2.06
N ASN A 232 6.05 42.64 -0.93
CA ASN A 232 6.62 43.99 -0.90
C ASN A 232 7.92 44.10 -0.08
N ASP A 233 8.17 43.21 0.89
CA ASP A 233 9.53 42.86 1.31
C ASP A 233 10.04 41.54 0.69
N GLY A 234 10.42 40.52 1.46
CA GLY A 234 11.23 39.41 0.92
C GLY A 234 11.18 38.07 1.64
N PRO A 235 10.81 38.00 2.93
CA PRO A 235 10.25 36.80 3.53
C PRO A 235 8.73 36.71 3.26
N GLU A 236 8.13 35.55 3.45
CA GLU A 236 6.71 35.29 3.11
C GLU A 236 5.95 34.58 4.25
N ALA A 237 4.61 34.65 4.25
CA ALA A 237 3.74 34.16 5.34
C ALA A 237 3.56 32.62 5.41
N ALA A 238 4.52 31.83 4.93
CA ALA A 238 4.42 30.36 4.89
C ALA A 238 4.08 29.72 6.26
N VAL A 239 4.50 30.33 7.38
CA VAL A 239 4.18 29.88 8.74
C VAL A 239 2.68 30.02 9.07
N GLU A 240 2.03 31.08 8.57
CA GLU A 240 0.58 31.28 8.70
C GLU A 240 -0.17 30.25 7.85
N GLY A 241 0.22 30.10 6.58
CA GLY A 241 -0.37 29.13 5.65
C GLY A 241 -0.24 27.68 6.15
N LEU A 242 0.90 27.30 6.72
CA LEU A 242 1.10 25.98 7.32
C LEU A 242 0.21 25.75 8.55
N PHE A 243 0.05 26.74 9.43
CA PHE A 243 -0.80 26.62 10.62
C PHE A 243 -2.28 26.56 10.24
N GLU A 244 -2.77 27.47 9.41
CA GLU A 244 -4.20 27.56 9.07
C GLU A 244 -4.65 26.43 8.13
N ALA A 245 -3.76 25.87 7.31
CA ALA A 245 -4.06 24.68 6.49
C ALA A 245 -4.45 23.46 7.34
N VAL A 246 -3.85 23.28 8.53
CA VAL A 246 -4.17 22.18 9.45
C VAL A 246 -5.15 22.58 10.57
N GLY A 247 -5.14 23.84 10.99
CA GLY A 247 -5.76 24.27 12.25
C GLY A 247 -7.21 24.74 12.19
N GLY A 248 -7.71 25.15 11.03
CA GLY A 248 -9.05 25.74 10.91
C GLY A 248 -10.16 24.75 10.50
N SER A 249 -11.23 25.25 9.87
CA SER A 249 -12.48 24.50 9.69
C SER A 249 -12.91 24.34 8.22
N CYS A 250 -13.26 23.10 7.86
CA CYS A 250 -13.82 22.73 6.55
C CYS A 250 -15.21 23.32 6.25
N ALA A 251 -15.90 23.87 7.26
CA ALA A 251 -17.28 24.34 7.10
C ALA A 251 -17.43 25.74 6.47
N SER A 252 -16.35 26.50 6.30
CA SER A 252 -16.40 27.93 5.94
C SER A 252 -15.78 28.29 4.59
N GLY A 253 -15.08 27.36 3.93
CA GLY A 253 -14.41 27.61 2.64
C GLY A 253 -13.21 28.56 2.70
N PHE A 254 -12.71 28.89 3.90
CA PHE A 254 -11.71 29.96 4.10
C PHE A 254 -10.50 29.59 4.99
N GLY A 255 -10.35 28.34 5.45
CA GLY A 255 -9.23 28.02 6.34
C GLY A 255 -9.11 26.56 6.77
N ALA A 256 -9.04 25.61 5.84
CA ALA A 256 -8.52 24.27 6.09
C ALA A 256 -8.20 23.56 4.76
N ALA A 257 -7.13 22.76 4.75
CA ALA A 257 -6.85 21.81 3.68
C ALA A 257 -7.87 20.66 3.66
N CYS A 258 -8.41 20.29 4.84
CA CYS A 258 -9.37 19.20 5.05
C CYS A 258 -8.81 17.78 4.84
N PHE A 259 -7.67 17.50 5.46
CA PHE A 259 -7.13 16.14 5.61
C PHE A 259 -8.19 15.18 6.19
N ARG A 260 -8.28 13.98 5.64
CA ARG A 260 -9.18 12.91 6.08
C ARG A 260 -8.70 12.28 7.39
N GLU A 261 -9.63 11.78 8.19
CA GLU A 261 -9.29 10.91 9.32
C GLU A 261 -8.60 9.62 8.81
N ALA A 262 -7.72 9.06 9.66
CA ALA A 262 -6.87 7.92 9.32
C ALA A 262 -6.07 8.07 8.00
N SER A 263 -5.70 9.29 7.61
CA SER A 263 -4.76 9.54 6.52
C SER A 263 -3.33 9.76 7.01
N HIS A 264 -2.39 9.69 6.08
CA HIS A 264 -1.06 10.26 6.19
C HIS A 264 -1.06 11.65 5.53
N PRO A 265 -1.17 12.75 6.31
CA PRO A 265 -1.21 14.09 5.75
C PRO A 265 0.18 14.61 5.36
N ILE A 266 0.30 15.06 4.11
CA ILE A 266 1.53 15.56 3.50
C ILE A 266 1.28 16.99 2.98
N VAL A 267 2.09 17.96 3.40
CA VAL A 267 2.10 19.31 2.83
C VAL A 267 3.32 19.48 1.93
N VAL A 268 3.07 19.83 0.66
CA VAL A 268 4.10 20.17 -0.32
C VAL A 268 4.24 21.68 -0.32
N VAL A 269 5.34 22.20 0.26
CA VAL A 269 5.62 23.64 0.34
C VAL A 269 6.53 24.03 -0.82
N VAL A 270 6.10 24.99 -1.64
CA VAL A 270 6.80 25.43 -2.86
C VAL A 270 7.06 26.93 -2.77
N THR A 271 8.32 27.36 -2.61
CA THR A 271 8.72 28.79 -2.40
C THR A 271 10.20 29.00 -2.70
N ASP A 272 10.61 30.21 -3.11
CA ASP A 272 12.02 30.65 -3.18
C ASP A 272 12.46 31.54 -2.00
N ALA A 273 11.52 31.97 -1.15
CA ALA A 273 11.71 32.96 -0.08
C ALA A 273 11.98 32.39 1.32
N GLU A 274 12.59 33.19 2.19
CA GLU A 274 12.58 32.92 3.64
C GLU A 274 11.15 33.05 4.20
N MET A 275 10.90 32.51 5.40
CA MET A 275 9.59 32.59 6.05
C MET A 275 9.58 33.67 7.12
N HIS A 276 8.53 34.52 7.13
CA HIS A 276 8.19 35.35 8.28
C HIS A 276 7.82 34.48 9.50
N ASN A 277 8.13 34.98 10.70
CA ASN A 277 8.04 34.22 11.96
C ASN A 277 8.71 32.82 11.90
N GLY A 278 9.77 32.69 11.09
CA GLY A 278 10.46 31.43 10.76
C GLY A 278 11.27 30.82 11.92
N PRO A 279 12.22 29.90 11.63
CA PRO A 279 13.04 29.23 12.63
C PRO A 279 13.64 30.19 13.67
N SER A 280 13.53 29.84 14.95
CA SER A 280 13.95 30.68 16.08
C SER A 280 13.32 32.10 16.14
N GLY A 281 12.23 32.36 15.41
CA GLY A 281 11.63 33.70 15.31
C GLY A 281 12.32 34.61 14.27
N ALA A 282 12.97 34.02 13.26
CA ALA A 282 13.49 34.76 12.11
C ALA A 282 12.38 35.59 11.44
N ASN A 283 12.74 36.77 10.92
CA ASN A 283 11.84 37.64 10.16
C ASN A 283 10.49 37.88 10.86
N ALA A 284 10.53 38.26 12.13
CA ALA A 284 9.30 38.43 12.91
C ALA A 284 8.44 39.62 12.44
N TYR A 285 7.13 39.41 12.30
CA TYR A 285 6.20 40.52 12.02
C TYR A 285 6.13 41.51 13.19
N SER A 286 6.03 42.80 12.87
CA SER A 286 5.93 43.89 13.85
C SER A 286 4.50 44.41 13.93
N GLY A 287 3.87 44.27 15.10
CA GLY A 287 2.52 44.79 15.35
C GLY A 287 1.38 43.94 14.79
N LEU A 288 1.66 42.87 14.03
CA LEU A 288 0.67 41.90 13.58
C LEU A 288 0.55 40.73 14.57
N SER A 289 -0.63 40.11 14.62
CA SER A 289 -0.93 38.94 15.47
C SER A 289 -0.83 37.63 14.67
N ALA A 290 0.28 37.46 13.96
CA ALA A 290 0.57 36.29 13.12
C ALA A 290 1.13 35.11 13.94
N ARG A 291 1.02 33.88 13.40
CA ARG A 291 1.44 32.63 14.05
C ARG A 291 2.95 32.53 14.22
N THR A 292 3.39 31.96 15.32
CA THR A 292 4.81 31.66 15.55
C THR A 292 5.22 30.29 14.99
N TRP A 293 6.50 30.12 14.69
CA TRP A 293 7.11 28.82 14.39
C TRP A 293 6.71 27.70 15.37
N SER A 294 6.62 28.02 16.68
CA SER A 294 6.28 27.04 17.72
C SER A 294 4.81 26.62 17.68
N GLU A 295 3.89 27.51 17.33
CA GLU A 295 2.47 27.16 17.15
C GLU A 295 2.27 26.32 15.89
N MET A 296 2.86 26.76 14.77
CA MET A 296 2.83 26.05 13.48
C MET A 296 3.40 24.63 13.63
N THR A 297 4.61 24.47 14.17
CA THR A 297 5.23 23.14 14.33
C THR A 297 4.49 22.27 15.36
N SER A 298 3.82 22.86 16.35
CA SER A 298 2.94 22.10 17.26
C SER A 298 1.67 21.59 16.54
N ALA A 299 1.05 22.43 15.71
CA ALA A 299 -0.16 22.08 14.96
C ALA A 299 0.10 20.99 13.91
N LEU A 300 1.21 21.09 13.15
CA LEU A 300 1.63 20.05 12.21
C LEU A 300 1.88 18.71 12.92
N ASN A 301 2.67 18.70 14.01
CA ASN A 301 2.98 17.47 14.75
C ASN A 301 1.76 16.87 15.46
N ALA A 302 0.78 17.69 15.89
CA ALA A 302 -0.46 17.19 16.49
C ALA A 302 -1.35 16.39 15.51
N GLN A 303 -1.15 16.58 14.20
CA GLN A 303 -1.80 15.81 13.13
C GLN A 303 -0.82 14.86 12.41
N SER A 304 0.37 14.62 12.97
CA SER A 304 1.45 13.80 12.36
C SER A 304 1.90 14.25 10.95
N VAL A 305 1.67 15.53 10.60
CA VAL A 305 1.85 16.07 9.25
C VAL A 305 3.31 16.03 8.83
N LYS A 306 3.52 15.55 7.61
CA LYS A 306 4.82 15.51 6.94
C LYS A 306 4.92 16.58 5.87
N VAL A 307 6.16 16.96 5.54
CA VAL A 307 6.46 18.07 4.64
C VAL A 307 7.43 17.65 3.55
N VAL A 308 7.11 18.04 2.31
CA VAL A 308 8.04 18.05 1.18
C VAL A 308 8.34 19.50 0.83
N GLY A 309 9.60 19.90 0.92
CA GLY A 309 10.03 21.26 0.56
C GLY A 309 10.61 21.30 -0.86
N ALA A 310 9.92 21.96 -1.78
CA ALA A 310 10.46 22.32 -3.08
C ALA A 310 11.07 23.73 -2.99
N ALA A 311 12.37 23.79 -2.76
CA ALA A 311 13.12 25.03 -2.61
C ALA A 311 13.39 25.63 -4.00
N VAL A 312 12.55 26.57 -4.43
CA VAL A 312 12.64 27.15 -5.79
C VAL A 312 13.84 28.09 -5.87
N ASP A 313 14.58 28.04 -6.97
CA ASP A 313 15.75 28.92 -7.13
C ASP A 313 15.34 30.38 -7.35
N PRO A 314 15.95 31.34 -6.62
CA PRO A 314 15.65 32.76 -6.78
C PRO A 314 16.07 33.26 -8.16
N ILE A 315 15.40 34.33 -8.64
CA ILE A 315 15.64 34.91 -9.97
C ILE A 315 17.12 35.25 -10.15
N SER A 316 17.82 34.45 -10.97
CA SER A 316 19.23 34.65 -11.26
C SER A 316 19.42 35.81 -12.24
N PHE A 317 19.78 36.99 -11.71
CA PHE A 317 20.04 38.24 -12.44
C PHE A 317 21.33 38.21 -13.31
N GLY A 318 21.58 37.11 -14.03
CA GLY A 318 22.76 36.95 -14.91
C GLY A 318 24.11 36.95 -14.18
N LEU A 319 24.12 36.71 -12.87
CA LEU A 319 25.35 36.67 -12.07
C LEU A 319 26.20 35.44 -12.46
N PRO A 320 27.55 35.56 -12.49
CA PRO A 320 28.44 34.47 -12.90
C PRO A 320 28.61 33.35 -11.83
N PHE A 321 27.86 33.42 -10.73
CA PHE A 321 27.85 32.45 -9.63
C PHE A 321 26.40 32.23 -9.16
N PRO A 322 26.00 31.01 -8.80
CA PRO A 322 24.68 30.76 -8.21
C PRO A 322 24.57 31.46 -6.86
N LEU A 323 23.40 32.04 -6.58
CA LEU A 323 23.06 32.53 -5.26
C LEU A 323 22.63 31.35 -4.36
N PRO A 324 22.86 31.40 -3.04
CA PRO A 324 22.25 30.45 -2.11
C PRO A 324 20.71 30.54 -2.20
N ASN A 325 20.04 29.39 -2.16
CA ASN A 325 18.59 29.31 -2.08
C ASN A 325 18.11 29.81 -0.71
N ALA A 326 17.23 30.81 -0.68
CA ALA A 326 16.80 31.48 0.56
C ALA A 326 15.72 30.69 1.32
N ALA A 327 14.80 30.03 0.63
CA ALA A 327 13.83 29.12 1.24
C ALA A 327 14.48 27.90 1.92
N ARG A 328 15.53 27.34 1.32
CA ARG A 328 16.07 26.03 1.70
C ARG A 328 16.38 25.88 3.20
N PRO A 329 17.07 26.79 3.90
CA PRO A 329 17.35 26.63 5.34
C PRO A 329 16.07 26.56 6.20
N HIS A 330 15.03 27.31 5.84
CA HIS A 330 13.74 27.29 6.55
C HIS A 330 12.96 26.00 6.24
N LEU A 331 12.93 25.56 4.97
CA LEU A 331 12.33 24.29 4.56
C LEU A 331 13.03 23.08 5.21
N GLU A 332 14.36 23.09 5.31
CA GLU A 332 15.11 22.05 6.00
C GLU A 332 14.78 21.99 7.50
N GLU A 333 14.62 23.14 8.17
CA GLU A 333 14.23 23.15 9.58
C GLU A 333 12.77 22.73 9.79
N LEU A 334 11.87 23.07 8.85
CA LEU A 334 10.50 22.56 8.83
C LEU A 334 10.45 21.04 8.68
N ALA A 335 11.28 20.47 7.79
CA ALA A 335 11.42 19.03 7.62
C ALA A 335 12.03 18.36 8.88
N ARG A 336 12.99 19.01 9.56
CA ARG A 336 13.49 18.52 10.86
C ARG A 336 12.40 18.55 11.93
N ALA A 337 11.65 19.65 12.04
CA ALA A 337 10.63 19.86 13.08
C ALA A 337 9.40 18.95 12.93
N THR A 338 9.08 18.51 11.72
CA THR A 338 8.02 17.52 11.42
C THR A 338 8.53 16.08 11.36
N GLY A 339 9.84 15.86 11.46
CA GLY A 339 10.47 14.55 11.26
C GLY A 339 10.18 13.99 9.86
N SER A 340 10.24 14.84 8.83
CA SER A 340 10.01 14.50 7.43
C SER A 340 11.34 14.15 6.76
N ARG A 341 11.45 12.88 6.35
CA ARG A 341 12.71 12.27 5.88
C ARG A 341 12.45 11.22 4.81
N ALA A 342 13.44 11.05 3.95
CA ALA A 342 13.57 9.91 3.05
C ALA A 342 13.98 8.64 3.81
N ALA A 343 13.80 7.46 3.21
CA ALA A 343 14.25 6.19 3.78
C ALA A 343 15.78 6.13 4.01
N SER A 344 16.53 6.96 3.28
CA SER A 344 17.98 7.19 3.46
C SER A 344 18.35 8.02 4.70
N GLY A 345 17.37 8.60 5.40
CA GLY A 345 17.56 9.53 6.52
C GLY A 345 17.76 10.99 6.11
N SER A 346 17.93 11.28 4.81
CA SER A 346 17.92 12.65 4.26
C SER A 346 16.62 13.38 4.57
N LEU A 347 16.67 14.72 4.61
CA LEU A 347 15.46 15.55 4.71
C LEU A 347 14.74 15.58 3.37
N THR A 348 13.41 15.62 3.38
CA THR A 348 12.56 15.72 2.18
C THR A 348 12.50 17.16 1.65
N VAL A 349 13.67 17.72 1.34
CA VAL A 349 13.84 19.09 0.81
C VAL A 349 14.78 19.05 -0.39
N TYR A 350 14.30 19.53 -1.52
CA TYR A 350 14.91 19.36 -2.84
C TYR A 350 15.05 20.73 -3.52
N ASP A 351 16.19 20.96 -4.16
CA ASP A 351 16.41 22.15 -4.98
C ASP A 351 15.54 22.07 -6.24
N ALA A 352 14.76 23.12 -6.51
CA ALA A 352 13.68 23.11 -7.48
C ALA A 352 13.76 24.31 -8.44
N PRO A 353 14.82 24.44 -9.27
CA PRO A 353 14.86 25.45 -10.32
C PRO A 353 13.56 25.42 -11.12
N GLY A 354 12.98 26.59 -11.42
CA GLY A 354 11.54 26.73 -11.73
C GLY A 354 10.96 25.95 -12.93
N GLY A 355 11.75 25.15 -13.65
CA GLY A 355 11.31 24.18 -14.65
C GLY A 355 11.28 22.70 -14.18
N SER A 356 11.68 22.38 -12.94
CA SER A 356 11.76 21.01 -12.39
C SER A 356 11.12 20.85 -11.00
N VAL A 357 10.24 21.77 -10.60
CA VAL A 357 9.47 21.68 -9.35
C VAL A 357 8.67 20.37 -9.30
N SER A 358 8.10 19.96 -10.44
CA SER A 358 7.42 18.68 -10.62
C SER A 358 8.26 17.47 -10.18
N THR A 359 9.57 17.50 -10.43
CA THR A 359 10.51 16.43 -10.07
C THR A 359 10.81 16.48 -8.57
N ALA A 360 11.16 17.66 -8.04
CA ALA A 360 11.35 17.86 -6.60
C ALA A 360 10.13 17.45 -5.76
N VAL A 361 8.92 17.68 -6.28
CA VAL A 361 7.65 17.26 -5.68
C VAL A 361 7.47 15.74 -5.73
N VAL A 362 7.65 15.11 -6.89
CA VAL A 362 7.52 13.64 -7.02
C VAL A 362 8.57 12.93 -6.18
N ASP A 363 9.86 13.23 -6.39
CA ASP A 363 10.97 12.61 -5.66
C ASP A 363 10.75 12.71 -4.15
N GLY A 364 10.36 13.90 -3.65
CA GLY A 364 10.11 14.13 -2.25
C GLY A 364 8.87 13.45 -1.67
N ILE A 365 7.79 13.27 -2.45
CA ILE A 365 6.64 12.46 -2.01
C ILE A 365 7.03 10.98 -1.98
N ILE A 366 7.74 10.47 -3.00
CA ILE A 366 8.14 9.07 -3.09
C ILE A 366 9.14 8.69 -1.98
N ASP A 367 10.16 9.52 -1.72
CA ASP A 367 11.11 9.32 -0.61
C ASP A 367 10.40 9.31 0.75
N LEU A 368 9.43 10.22 0.93
CA LEU A 368 8.64 10.35 2.16
C LEU A 368 7.70 9.15 2.37
N VAL A 369 7.00 8.72 1.32
CA VAL A 369 6.19 7.47 1.32
C VAL A 369 7.09 6.28 1.64
N GLY A 370 8.29 6.22 1.04
CA GLY A 370 9.29 5.19 1.27
C GLY A 370 9.82 5.10 2.71
N ALA A 371 9.62 6.14 3.52
CA ALA A 371 9.97 6.20 4.94
C ALA A 371 8.74 6.15 5.87
N THR A 372 7.55 6.44 5.37
CA THR A 372 6.31 6.50 6.15
C THR A 372 5.78 5.09 6.38
N THR A 373 5.54 4.74 7.64
CA THR A 373 5.14 3.41 8.07
C THR A 373 3.65 3.31 8.38
N GLN A 374 3.03 2.21 7.98
CA GLN A 374 1.68 1.80 8.38
C GLN A 374 1.67 0.33 8.82
N ASP A 375 0.56 -0.13 9.39
CA ASP A 375 0.40 -1.51 9.82
C ASP A 375 -0.49 -2.25 8.82
N ILE A 376 -0.03 -3.41 8.33
CA ILE A 376 -0.62 -4.18 7.22
C ILE A 376 -1.23 -5.48 7.72
N THR A 377 -2.47 -5.76 7.36
CA THR A 377 -3.13 -7.06 7.58
C THR A 377 -3.76 -7.59 6.28
N SER A 378 -4.45 -8.72 6.35
CA SER A 378 -5.13 -9.36 5.23
C SER A 378 -6.53 -9.83 5.63
N ALA A 379 -7.51 -9.64 4.75
CA ALA A 379 -8.85 -10.20 4.89
C ALA A 379 -9.19 -11.09 3.69
N GLN A 380 -9.99 -12.13 3.92
CA GLN A 380 -10.61 -12.91 2.86
C GLN A 380 -11.94 -12.25 2.49
N ARG A 381 -12.26 -12.21 1.20
CA ARG A 381 -13.55 -11.76 0.66
C ARG A 381 -14.07 -12.78 -0.34
N ASP A 382 -15.37 -12.97 -0.30
CA ASP A 382 -16.12 -13.93 -1.11
C ASP A 382 -16.53 -13.32 -2.47
N ASP A 383 -16.81 -14.14 -3.48
CA ASP A 383 -17.65 -13.69 -4.60
C ASP A 383 -19.13 -13.98 -4.32
N ALA A 384 -19.88 -12.92 -4.01
CA ALA A 384 -21.30 -13.01 -3.72
C ALA A 384 -22.20 -13.26 -4.97
N SER A 385 -21.62 -13.77 -6.07
CA SER A 385 -22.36 -14.20 -7.26
C SER A 385 -22.81 -15.67 -7.22
N ASP A 386 -22.17 -16.51 -6.41
CA ASP A 386 -22.50 -17.94 -6.25
C ASP A 386 -23.19 -18.26 -4.89
N GLU A 387 -23.37 -19.55 -4.56
CA GLU A 387 -24.05 -20.03 -3.33
C GLU A 387 -23.09 -20.60 -2.25
N VAL A 388 -21.77 -20.57 -2.47
CA VAL A 388 -20.75 -21.31 -1.70
C VAL A 388 -19.64 -20.36 -1.26
N ASP A 389 -19.69 -19.94 0.01
CA ASP A 389 -18.64 -19.16 0.68
C ASP A 389 -17.25 -19.76 0.45
N ALA A 390 -16.53 -19.19 -0.52
CA ALA A 390 -15.27 -19.69 -1.07
C ALA A 390 -14.09 -19.25 -0.21
N THR A 391 -14.29 -18.27 0.69
CA THR A 391 -13.30 -17.92 1.72
C THR A 391 -12.95 -19.10 2.60
N ARG A 392 -13.88 -20.07 2.75
CA ARG A 392 -13.70 -21.30 3.52
C ARG A 392 -12.64 -22.26 2.98
N PHE A 393 -12.24 -22.13 1.72
CA PHE A 393 -11.08 -22.87 1.20
C PHE A 393 -9.75 -22.26 1.68
N ILE A 394 -9.75 -20.99 2.12
CA ILE A 394 -8.58 -20.22 2.57
C ILE A 394 -8.43 -20.34 4.09
N GLN A 395 -7.87 -21.46 4.53
CA GLN A 395 -7.75 -21.85 5.95
C GLN A 395 -6.91 -20.87 6.80
N ALA A 396 -5.92 -20.19 6.20
CA ALA A 396 -5.14 -19.14 6.86
C ALA A 396 -4.42 -18.23 5.87
N VAL A 397 -4.23 -16.96 6.25
CA VAL A 397 -3.28 -16.02 5.63
C VAL A 397 -2.43 -15.40 6.74
N THR A 398 -1.15 -15.78 6.81
CA THR A 398 -0.30 -15.53 7.99
C THR A 398 0.99 -14.79 7.61
N PRO A 399 1.35 -13.66 8.26
CA PRO A 399 2.66 -13.01 8.10
C PRO A 399 3.85 -13.96 8.30
N ILE A 400 4.82 -13.98 7.38
CA ILE A 400 6.04 -14.81 7.53
C ILE A 400 7.39 -14.07 7.32
N ARG A 401 7.46 -13.04 6.47
CA ARG A 401 8.71 -12.27 6.24
C ARG A 401 8.43 -10.90 5.60
N ALA A 402 9.41 -10.01 5.66
CA ALA A 402 9.44 -8.75 4.92
C ALA A 402 10.87 -8.41 4.46
N THR A 403 11.03 -7.62 3.39
CA THR A 403 12.35 -7.22 2.85
C THR A 403 12.99 -6.04 3.60
N ARG A 404 12.23 -5.36 4.46
CA ARG A 404 12.73 -4.36 5.43
C ARG A 404 12.35 -4.79 6.85
N ALA A 405 12.98 -4.18 7.85
CA ALA A 405 12.80 -4.58 9.25
C ALA A 405 11.43 -4.14 9.81
N THR A 406 10.48 -5.08 9.86
CA THR A 406 9.14 -4.94 10.44
C THR A 406 8.93 -6.01 11.51
N THR A 407 8.17 -5.71 12.57
CA THR A 407 7.67 -6.76 13.48
C THR A 407 6.32 -7.30 12.99
N PHE A 408 5.95 -8.53 13.31
CA PHE A 408 4.65 -9.08 12.94
C PHE A 408 4.13 -10.09 13.98
N ASP A 409 2.82 -10.33 13.95
CA ASP A 409 2.15 -11.40 14.69
C ASP A 409 1.47 -12.41 13.74
N ALA A 410 0.47 -13.16 14.22
CA ALA A 410 -0.25 -14.14 13.40
C ALA A 410 -1.17 -13.53 12.32
N THR A 411 -1.36 -12.21 12.30
CA THR A 411 -2.36 -11.50 11.48
C THR A 411 -1.83 -10.22 10.83
N THR A 412 -0.89 -9.53 11.47
CA THR A 412 -0.53 -8.15 11.15
C THR A 412 0.98 -7.96 11.10
N PHE A 413 1.46 -7.29 10.06
CA PHE A 413 2.78 -6.67 10.01
C PHE A 413 2.71 -5.24 10.56
N TYR A 414 3.61 -4.89 11.46
CA TYR A 414 3.70 -3.59 12.11
C TYR A 414 4.89 -2.78 11.59
N GLY A 415 4.67 -1.49 11.33
CA GLY A 415 5.71 -0.55 10.91
C GLY A 415 6.19 -0.74 9.47
N VAL A 416 5.33 -1.20 8.56
CA VAL A 416 5.65 -1.44 7.14
C VAL A 416 5.78 -0.12 6.40
N ALA A 417 6.99 0.19 5.91
CA ALA A 417 7.26 1.40 5.13
C ALA A 417 6.95 1.21 3.62
N GLY A 418 6.64 2.29 2.91
CA GLY A 418 6.42 2.26 1.46
C GLY A 418 7.56 1.60 0.68
N GLY A 419 7.23 0.74 -0.29
CA GLY A 419 8.17 -0.07 -1.04
C GLY A 419 8.87 -1.17 -0.21
N THR A 420 8.25 -1.63 0.88
CA THR A 420 8.64 -2.86 1.58
C THR A 420 7.85 -4.02 1.00
N THR A 421 8.53 -5.05 0.49
CA THR A 421 7.84 -6.30 0.11
C THR A 421 7.58 -7.11 1.38
N VAL A 422 6.31 -7.45 1.62
CA VAL A 422 5.86 -8.35 2.69
C VAL A 422 5.38 -9.66 2.08
N THR A 423 5.51 -10.75 2.83
CA THR A 423 5.05 -12.08 2.42
C THR A 423 4.10 -12.67 3.44
N PHE A 424 2.92 -13.08 3.00
CA PHE A 424 2.03 -13.94 3.77
C PHE A 424 2.14 -15.39 3.27
N GLN A 425 2.11 -16.35 4.19
CA GLN A 425 1.83 -17.75 3.86
C GLN A 425 0.31 -17.89 3.75
N VAL A 426 -0.17 -18.25 2.56
CA VAL A 426 -1.56 -18.66 2.36
C VAL A 426 -1.63 -20.18 2.48
N THR A 427 -2.60 -20.67 3.24
CA THR A 427 -2.89 -22.10 3.40
C THR A 427 -4.29 -22.39 2.85
N PHE A 428 -4.37 -23.28 1.86
CA PHE A 428 -5.60 -23.68 1.19
C PHE A 428 -5.95 -25.13 1.52
N GLN A 429 -7.21 -25.44 1.83
CA GLN A 429 -7.69 -26.83 1.97
C GLN A 429 -9.20 -26.92 1.78
N ASN A 430 -9.65 -27.97 1.09
CA ASN A 430 -11.06 -28.35 1.01
C ASN A 430 -11.39 -29.42 2.07
N ASP A 431 -11.92 -29.00 3.22
CA ASP A 431 -12.40 -29.88 4.28
C ASP A 431 -13.95 -30.01 4.33
N PHE A 432 -14.66 -29.29 3.46
CA PHE A 432 -16.11 -29.08 3.61
C PHE A 432 -16.97 -29.33 2.36
N LEU A 433 -16.41 -29.29 1.15
CA LEU A 433 -17.16 -29.45 -0.09
C LEU A 433 -16.75 -30.74 -0.83
N PRO A 434 -17.50 -31.84 -0.68
CA PRO A 434 -17.25 -33.06 -1.42
C PRO A 434 -17.22 -32.82 -2.94
N GLN A 435 -16.33 -33.55 -3.61
CA GLN A 435 -16.28 -33.61 -5.07
C GLN A 435 -17.62 -34.11 -5.64
N GLN A 436 -18.00 -33.61 -6.81
CA GLN A 436 -19.20 -34.01 -7.54
C GLN A 436 -18.83 -34.82 -8.80
N THR A 437 -19.82 -35.18 -9.61
CA THR A 437 -19.66 -35.85 -10.92
C THR A 437 -19.13 -34.93 -12.03
N PHE A 438 -18.83 -33.66 -11.72
CA PHE A 438 -18.36 -32.60 -12.61
C PHE A 438 -17.43 -31.65 -11.81
N VAL A 439 -16.61 -30.85 -12.48
CA VAL A 439 -15.75 -29.84 -11.82
C VAL A 439 -16.58 -28.66 -11.29
N GLN A 440 -16.19 -28.16 -10.13
CA GLN A 440 -16.72 -26.93 -9.55
C GLN A 440 -15.59 -25.90 -9.44
N ILE A 441 -15.77 -24.74 -10.05
CA ILE A 441 -14.85 -23.60 -9.97
C ILE A 441 -15.48 -22.52 -9.08
N PHE A 442 -14.70 -21.93 -8.19
CA PHE A 442 -15.11 -20.82 -7.31
C PHE A 442 -14.08 -19.68 -7.38
N GLN A 443 -14.52 -18.44 -7.15
CA GLN A 443 -13.64 -17.29 -7.00
C GLN A 443 -13.70 -16.74 -5.57
N ALA A 444 -12.54 -16.54 -4.97
CA ALA A 444 -12.39 -15.79 -3.72
C ALA A 444 -11.30 -14.72 -3.88
N PHE A 445 -11.18 -13.84 -2.89
CA PHE A 445 -10.22 -12.74 -2.90
C PHE A 445 -9.47 -12.67 -1.57
N ILE A 446 -8.20 -12.29 -1.65
CA ILE A 446 -7.39 -11.89 -0.48
C ILE A 446 -7.08 -10.41 -0.63
N ASP A 447 -7.76 -9.57 0.16
CA ASP A 447 -7.51 -8.14 0.21
C ASP A 447 -6.46 -7.84 1.28
N VAL A 448 -5.37 -7.18 0.89
CA VAL A 448 -4.34 -6.68 1.79
C VAL A 448 -4.69 -5.25 2.20
N LEU A 449 -4.69 -4.98 3.50
CA LEU A 449 -5.29 -3.78 4.10
C LEU A 449 -4.28 -2.97 4.93
N ASP A 450 -4.35 -1.65 4.84
CA ASP A 450 -3.89 -0.77 5.93
C ASP A 450 -4.90 -0.84 7.09
N THR A 451 -4.44 -1.28 8.26
CA THR A 451 -5.28 -1.43 9.46
C THR A 451 -5.82 -0.11 10.01
N ALA A 452 -5.12 1.02 9.79
CA ALA A 452 -5.52 2.31 10.37
C ALA A 452 -6.72 2.91 9.63
N SER A 453 -6.73 2.79 8.30
CA SER A 453 -7.75 3.40 7.45
C SER A 453 -8.73 2.40 6.82
N GLY A 454 -8.49 1.10 6.94
CA GLY A 454 -9.25 0.05 6.26
C GLY A 454 -9.09 0.03 4.74
N THR A 455 -8.11 0.76 4.21
CA THR A 455 -7.90 0.91 2.76
C THR A 455 -7.23 -0.34 2.19
N VAL A 456 -7.84 -0.92 1.15
CA VAL A 456 -7.22 -1.98 0.34
C VAL A 456 -6.01 -1.41 -0.38
N VAL A 457 -4.83 -2.00 -0.16
CA VAL A 457 -3.57 -1.61 -0.80
C VAL A 457 -3.15 -2.55 -1.92
N ASP A 458 -3.71 -3.76 -1.95
CA ASP A 458 -3.53 -4.81 -2.95
C ASP A 458 -4.65 -5.86 -2.80
N THR A 459 -5.03 -6.51 -3.88
CA THR A 459 -5.96 -7.65 -3.89
C THR A 459 -5.35 -8.76 -4.72
N ARG A 460 -5.44 -10.01 -4.25
CA ARG A 460 -5.23 -11.21 -5.06
C ARG A 460 -6.54 -11.92 -5.34
N ASN A 461 -6.72 -12.35 -6.58
CA ASN A 461 -7.78 -13.30 -6.92
C ASN A 461 -7.33 -14.72 -6.53
N VAL A 462 -8.29 -15.57 -6.20
CA VAL A 462 -8.09 -16.98 -5.85
C VAL A 462 -9.10 -17.79 -6.64
N TYR A 463 -8.62 -18.46 -7.68
CA TYR A 463 -9.39 -19.39 -8.51
C TYR A 463 -9.24 -20.80 -7.92
N ILE A 464 -10.36 -21.37 -7.49
CA ILE A 464 -10.40 -22.62 -6.72
C ILE A 464 -11.15 -23.67 -7.52
N VAL A 465 -10.43 -24.72 -7.94
CA VAL A 465 -11.02 -25.85 -8.66
C VAL A 465 -11.18 -27.04 -7.71
N VAL A 466 -12.41 -27.53 -7.56
CA VAL A 466 -12.69 -28.80 -6.86
C VAL A 466 -12.92 -29.88 -7.91
N PRO A 467 -11.95 -30.81 -8.13
CA PRO A 467 -12.00 -31.79 -9.20
C PRO A 467 -13.23 -32.72 -9.15
N ALA A 468 -13.66 -33.21 -10.30
CA ALA A 468 -14.68 -34.25 -10.40
C ALA A 468 -14.23 -35.59 -9.75
N ILE A 469 -15.19 -36.40 -9.27
CA ILE A 469 -14.92 -37.72 -8.66
C ILE A 469 -14.22 -38.64 -9.67
N GLY A 470 -12.95 -38.92 -9.43
CA GLY A 470 -12.14 -39.80 -10.28
C GLY A 470 -11.58 -39.13 -11.54
N GLY A 471 -11.78 -37.83 -11.70
CA GLY A 471 -11.01 -37.03 -12.66
C GLY A 471 -9.54 -36.94 -12.26
N VAL A 472 -8.68 -36.73 -13.26
CA VAL A 472 -7.28 -36.34 -13.07
C VAL A 472 -7.09 -35.07 -13.86
N LEU A 473 -6.93 -33.96 -13.14
CA LEU A 473 -6.53 -32.68 -13.72
C LEU A 473 -5.02 -32.74 -14.05
N ILE A 474 -4.59 -31.92 -15.01
CA ILE A 474 -3.38 -32.13 -15.84
C ILE A 474 -2.04 -31.88 -15.12
#